data_AF-A0A933UMJ6-F1
#
_entry.id   AF-A0A933UMJ6-F1
#
_cell.length_a   1.000
_cell.length_b   1.000
_cell.length_c   1.000
_cell.angle_alpha   90.00
_cell.angle_beta   90.00
_cell.angle_gamma   90.00
#
_symmetry.space_group_name_H-M   'P 1'
#
loop_
_entity.id
_entity.type
_entity.pdbx_description
1 polymer ?
#
loop_
_entity_poly.entity_id
_entity_poly.type
_entity_poly.pdbx_seq_one_letter_code
_entity_poly.pdbx_strand_id
1 'polypeptide(L)'
;MLVATPVANDTRVLREATALVRAGHAVHVVGFGVPPGFAPPDGVTVSSAGRRPRPSRPERPGVAAPARTARRARPLWWRAARWLLLPEHRARTFGRWAREAYADATGRTFDVVHAHDFNTLALGDRLARERGVPLVYDSHELWFGRPVVGRPTPLRDAR
;
A
#
# COMPACT_ATOMS: atom_id res chain seq x y z
N MET A 1 1.25 9.86 7.20
CA MET A 1 1.73 8.46 7.16
C MET A 1 1.58 7.91 5.74
N LEU A 2 2.62 7.30 5.20
CA LEU A 2 2.65 6.67 3.88
C LEU A 2 2.68 5.15 4.07
N VAL A 3 1.77 4.44 3.41
CA VAL A 3 1.64 2.99 3.53
C VAL A 3 1.34 2.36 2.18
N ALA A 4 2.16 1.40 1.76
CA ALA A 4 1.98 0.70 0.49
C ALA A 4 1.22 -0.64 0.63
N THR A 5 0.21 -0.68 1.52
CA THR A 5 -0.73 -1.78 1.76
C THR A 5 -2.18 -1.27 1.73
N PRO A 6 -3.19 -2.18 1.65
CA PRO A 6 -4.59 -1.80 1.83
C PRO A 6 -4.89 -1.32 3.26
N VAL A 7 -5.03 0.00 3.45
CA VAL A 7 -5.17 0.64 4.77
C VAL A 7 -6.32 0.06 5.58
N ALA A 8 -7.45 -0.25 4.94
CA ALA A 8 -8.64 -0.79 5.60
C ALA A 8 -8.40 -2.14 6.32
N ASN A 9 -7.38 -2.89 5.91
CA ASN A 9 -7.03 -4.18 6.50
C ASN A 9 -5.73 -4.12 7.31
N ASP A 10 -5.06 -2.96 7.37
CA ASP A 10 -3.79 -2.81 8.04
C ASP A 10 -4.00 -2.38 9.49
N THR A 11 -4.30 -3.36 10.36
CA THR A 11 -4.57 -3.09 11.78
C THR A 11 -3.37 -2.46 12.50
N ARG A 12 -2.15 -2.68 12.00
CA ARG A 12 -0.94 -2.15 12.62
C ARG A 12 -0.88 -0.64 12.43
N VAL A 13 -1.00 -0.19 11.17
CA VAL A 13 -1.07 1.24 10.83
C VAL A 13 -2.25 1.92 11.51
N LEU A 14 -3.43 1.29 11.52
CA LEU A 14 -4.62 1.90 12.14
C LEU A 14 -4.47 2.08 13.66
N ARG A 15 -3.88 1.11 14.36
CA ARG A 15 -3.60 1.22 15.80
C ARG A 15 -2.61 2.33 16.10
N GLU A 16 -1.56 2.43 15.30
CA GLU A 16 -0.55 3.47 15.45
C GLU A 16 -1.10 4.86 15.16
N ALA A 17 -1.83 5.02 14.05
CA ALA A 17 -2.53 6.26 13.73
C ALA A 17 -3.49 6.68 14.86
N THR A 18 -4.21 5.73 15.43
CA THR A 18 -5.11 5.97 16.58
C THR A 18 -4.32 6.41 17.82
N ALA A 19 -3.16 5.81 18.09
CA ALA A 19 -2.31 6.21 19.21
C ALA A 19 -1.78 7.63 19.06
N LEU A 20 -1.34 8.00 17.85
CA LEU A 20 -0.90 9.37 17.53
C LEU A 20 -2.04 10.39 17.68
N VAL A 21 -3.25 10.06 17.22
CA VAL A 21 -4.43 10.90 17.42
C VAL A 21 -4.75 11.07 18.91
N ARG A 22 -4.68 9.99 19.70
CA ARG A 22 -4.89 10.05 21.16
C ARG A 22 -3.84 10.90 21.87
N ALA A 23 -2.64 10.99 21.31
CA ALA A 23 -1.59 11.89 21.79
C ALA A 23 -1.79 13.35 21.35
N GLY A 24 -2.85 13.66 20.59
CA GLY A 24 -3.21 15.01 20.15
C GLY A 24 -2.69 15.40 18.76
N HIS A 25 -2.15 14.45 17.98
CA HIS A 25 -1.65 14.74 16.64
C HIS A 25 -2.73 14.60 15.56
N ALA A 26 -2.70 15.47 14.55
CA ALA A 26 -3.50 15.29 13.35
C ALA A 26 -2.85 14.24 12.44
N VAL A 27 -3.57 13.16 12.12
CA VAL A 27 -3.02 12.05 11.33
C VAL A 27 -3.78 11.88 10.02
N HIS A 28 -3.03 11.90 8.93
CA HIS A 28 -3.49 11.51 7.60
C HIS A 28 -2.69 10.32 7.08
N VAL A 29 -3.38 9.26 6.63
CA VAL A 29 -2.77 8.06 6.05
C VAL A 29 -3.05 7.99 4.55
N VAL A 30 -1.99 8.01 3.75
CA VAL A 30 -2.06 7.78 2.31
C VAL A 30 -1.67 6.34 2.04
N GLY A 31 -2.60 5.51 1.54
CA GLY A 31 -2.28 4.12 1.22
C GLY A 31 -3.06 3.52 0.07
N PHE A 32 -2.97 2.19 -0.13
CA PHE A 32 -3.59 1.56 -1.29
C PHE A 32 -5.08 1.29 -1.10
N GLY A 33 -5.85 1.53 -2.16
CA GLY A 33 -7.16 0.91 -2.39
C GLY A 33 -8.14 1.04 -1.23
N VAL A 34 -8.22 2.22 -0.60
CA VAL A 34 -9.21 2.49 0.45
C VAL A 34 -10.63 2.33 -0.15
N PRO A 35 -11.48 1.44 0.39
CA PRO A 35 -12.82 1.23 -0.13
C PRO A 35 -13.71 2.49 0.00
N PRO A 36 -14.64 2.73 -0.94
CA PRO A 36 -15.66 3.75 -0.75
C PRO A 36 -16.48 3.46 0.52
N GLY A 37 -16.70 4.48 1.34
CA GLY A 37 -17.44 4.35 2.61
C GLY A 37 -16.66 3.69 3.75
N PHE A 38 -15.35 3.45 3.58
CA PHE A 38 -14.50 3.06 4.69
C PHE A 38 -14.45 4.19 5.72
N ALA A 39 -14.87 3.89 6.95
CA ALA A 39 -14.78 4.78 8.09
C ALA A 39 -13.49 4.46 8.87
N PRO A 40 -12.45 5.30 8.80
CA PRO A 40 -11.27 5.14 9.64
C PRO A 40 -11.62 5.39 11.13
N PRO A 41 -10.75 4.97 12.07
CA PRO A 41 -10.89 5.32 13.48
C PRO A 41 -11.03 6.83 13.70
N ASP A 42 -11.71 7.22 14.78
CA ASP A 42 -11.97 8.63 15.10
C ASP A 42 -10.69 9.48 15.05
N GLY A 43 -10.76 10.60 14.34
CA GLY A 43 -9.66 11.55 14.16
C GLY A 43 -8.59 11.13 13.15
N VAL A 44 -8.60 9.90 12.65
CA VAL A 44 -7.72 9.46 11.55
C VAL A 44 -8.39 9.77 10.22
N THR A 45 -7.67 10.44 9.33
CA THR A 45 -8.13 10.66 7.95
C THR A 45 -7.33 9.79 6.99
N VAL A 46 -7.95 9.35 5.89
CA VAL A 46 -7.32 8.44 4.93
C VAL A 46 -7.56 8.86 3.49
N SER A 47 -6.58 8.66 2.63
CA SER A 47 -6.70 8.78 1.18
C SER A 47 -6.18 7.53 0.49
N SER A 48 -6.69 7.26 -0.71
CA SER A 48 -6.25 6.15 -1.54
C SER A 48 -5.35 6.64 -2.66
N ALA A 49 -4.10 6.20 -2.64
CA ALA A 49 -3.19 6.27 -3.78
C ALA A 49 -3.07 4.89 -4.43
N GLY A 50 -2.83 4.82 -5.73
CA GLY A 50 -2.70 3.54 -6.40
C GLY A 50 -4.05 2.88 -6.67
N ARG A 51 -4.03 1.55 -6.84
CA ARG A 51 -5.09 0.75 -7.49
C ARG A 51 -6.51 1.17 -7.08
N ARG A 52 -7.43 1.29 -8.06
CA ARG A 52 -8.88 1.46 -7.76
C ARG A 52 -9.32 0.35 -6.81
N PRO A 53 -10.09 0.66 -5.74
CA PRO A 53 -10.69 -0.37 -4.92
C PRO A 53 -11.39 -1.37 -5.85
N ARG A 54 -11.11 -2.66 -5.68
CA ARG A 54 -11.94 -3.66 -6.35
C ARG A 54 -13.35 -3.40 -5.84
N PRO A 55 -14.37 -3.31 -6.72
CA PRO A 55 -15.73 -3.22 -6.22
C PRO A 55 -15.92 -4.39 -5.27
N SER A 56 -16.19 -4.08 -4.00
CA SER A 56 -16.76 -5.03 -3.08
C SER A 56 -18.00 -5.56 -3.81
N ARG A 57 -18.00 -6.85 -4.13
CA ARG A 57 -19.21 -7.48 -4.64
C ARG A 57 -20.27 -7.18 -3.58
N PRO A 58 -21.40 -6.55 -3.92
CA PRO A 58 -22.42 -6.29 -2.91
C PRO A 58 -22.84 -7.65 -2.35
N GLU A 59 -22.53 -7.89 -1.07
CA GLU A 59 -23.12 -8.97 -0.31
C GLU A 59 -24.59 -8.59 -0.09
N ARG A 60 -25.44 -8.92 -1.07
CA ARG A 60 -26.88 -8.92 -0.87
C ARG A 60 -27.22 -10.15 -0.03
N PRO A 61 -27.72 -10.00 1.20
CA PRO A 61 -28.20 -11.15 1.97
C PRO A 61 -29.27 -11.88 1.15
N GLY A 62 -29.10 -13.18 0.92
CA GLY A 62 -30.07 -14.02 0.19
C GLY A 62 -29.82 -14.23 -1.31
N VAL A 63 -28.79 -13.62 -1.92
CA VAL A 63 -28.42 -13.94 -3.31
C VAL A 63 -27.27 -14.95 -3.30
N ALA A 64 -27.57 -16.21 -3.66
CA ALA A 64 -26.56 -17.25 -3.84
C ALA A 64 -25.44 -16.72 -4.75
N ALA A 65 -24.20 -16.73 -4.27
CA ALA A 65 -23.04 -16.41 -5.10
C ALA A 65 -23.07 -17.36 -6.32
N PRO A 66 -22.93 -16.85 -7.56
CA PRO A 66 -22.94 -17.70 -8.74
C PRO A 66 -21.88 -18.77 -8.53
N ALA A 67 -22.28 -20.04 -8.68
CA ALA A 67 -21.41 -21.18 -8.57
C ALA A 67 -20.11 -20.85 -9.33
N ARG A 68 -18.97 -21.00 -8.66
CA ARG A 68 -17.64 -20.71 -9.21
C ARG A 68 -17.52 -21.39 -10.56
N THR A 69 -17.76 -20.66 -11.64
CA THR A 69 -17.61 -21.17 -13.00
C THR A 69 -16.21 -21.77 -13.06
N ALA A 70 -16.14 -23.05 -13.47
CA ALA A 70 -14.92 -23.83 -13.47
C ALA A 70 -13.81 -22.97 -14.09
N ARG A 71 -12.86 -22.55 -13.25
CA ARG A 71 -11.88 -21.54 -13.61
C ARG A 71 -10.95 -22.20 -14.62
N ARG A 72 -11.23 -21.99 -15.93
CA ARG A 72 -10.52 -22.62 -17.05
C ARG A 72 -9.03 -22.64 -16.74
N ALA A 73 -8.46 -23.85 -16.65
CA ALA A 73 -7.07 -24.04 -16.27
C ALA A 73 -6.21 -23.21 -17.22
N ARG A 74 -5.44 -22.27 -16.65
CA ARG A 74 -4.63 -21.39 -17.47
C ARG A 74 -3.41 -22.17 -18.00
N PRO A 75 -3.05 -22.03 -19.28
CA PRO A 75 -1.95 -22.78 -19.86
C PRO A 75 -0.61 -22.43 -19.21
N LEU A 76 0.36 -23.35 -19.27
CA LEU A 76 1.67 -23.18 -18.62
C LEU A 76 2.43 -21.95 -19.13
N TRP A 77 2.41 -21.68 -20.43
CA TRP A 77 3.05 -20.49 -21.02
C TRP A 77 2.52 -19.19 -20.41
N TRP A 78 1.23 -19.15 -20.05
CA TRP A 78 0.64 -17.97 -19.41
C TRP A 78 1.11 -17.81 -17.96
N ARG A 79 1.34 -18.92 -17.25
CA ARG A 79 1.95 -18.89 -15.91
C ARG A 79 3.40 -18.38 -15.99
N ALA A 80 4.16 -18.81 -16.99
CA ALA A 80 5.53 -18.37 -17.24
C ALA A 80 5.59 -16.88 -17.63
N ALA A 81 4.77 -16.44 -18.59
CA ALA A 81 4.68 -15.03 -18.98
C ALA A 81 4.27 -14.14 -17.79
N ARG A 82 3.26 -14.56 -17.02
CA ARG A 82 2.88 -13.86 -15.79
C ARG A 82 4.04 -13.76 -14.82
N TRP A 83 4.78 -14.86 -14.59
CA TRP A 83 5.93 -14.90 -13.70
C TRP A 83 7.02 -13.93 -14.14
N LEU A 84 7.37 -13.95 -15.42
CA LEU A 84 8.39 -13.09 -16.02
C LEU A 84 8.06 -11.60 -15.87
N LEU A 85 6.77 -11.25 -16.01
CA LEU A 85 6.29 -9.87 -15.92
C LEU A 85 6.00 -9.40 -14.49
N LEU A 86 6.16 -10.24 -13.46
CA LEU A 86 5.89 -9.84 -12.07
C LEU A 86 6.74 -8.65 -11.60
N PRO A 87 8.06 -8.59 -11.85
CA PRO A 87 8.88 -7.48 -11.39
C PRO A 87 8.42 -6.16 -12.00
N GLU A 88 8.19 -6.15 -13.31
CA GLU A 88 7.68 -4.99 -14.05
C GLU A 88 6.28 -4.57 -13.55
N HIS A 89 5.39 -5.54 -13.35
CA HIS A 89 4.07 -5.27 -12.79
C HIS A 89 4.15 -4.64 -11.40
N ARG A 90 5.04 -5.15 -10.52
CA ARG A 90 5.27 -4.58 -9.18
C ARG A 90 5.82 -3.17 -9.30
N ALA A 91 6.87 -2.96 -10.10
CA ALA A 91 7.48 -1.65 -10.32
C ALA A 91 6.45 -0.62 -10.82
N ARG A 92 5.63 -0.98 -11.82
CA ARG A 92 4.54 -0.12 -12.31
C ARG A 92 3.48 0.17 -11.25
N THR A 93 3.11 -0.83 -10.46
CA THR A 93 2.09 -0.68 -9.41
C THR A 93 2.56 0.24 -8.30
N PHE A 94 3.77 0.03 -7.79
CA PHE A 94 4.38 0.89 -6.76
C PHE A 94 4.71 2.27 -7.31
N GLY A 95 5.21 2.38 -8.55
CA GLY A 95 5.46 3.67 -9.20
C GLY A 95 4.19 4.49 -9.39
N ARG A 96 3.07 3.87 -9.78
CA ARG A 96 1.77 4.55 -9.85
C ARG A 96 1.32 5.04 -8.48
N TRP A 97 1.40 4.18 -7.46
CA TRP A 97 1.09 4.57 -6.09
C TRP A 97 1.95 5.73 -5.62
N ALA A 98 3.26 5.68 -5.84
CA ALA A 98 4.17 6.73 -5.40
C ALA A 98 3.83 8.08 -6.04
N ARG A 99 3.50 8.11 -7.35
CA ARG A 99 3.06 9.34 -8.02
C ARG A 99 1.75 9.89 -7.47
N GLU A 100 0.77 9.03 -7.25
CA GLU A 100 -0.54 9.45 -6.73
C GLU A 100 -0.47 9.88 -5.26
N ALA A 101 0.31 9.16 -4.45
CA ALA A 101 0.56 9.51 -3.06
C ALA A 101 1.35 10.81 -2.95
N TYR A 102 2.32 11.04 -3.83
CA TYR A 102 3.03 12.31 -3.93
C TYR A 102 2.07 13.46 -4.25
N ALA A 103 1.24 13.31 -5.28
CA ALA A 103 0.27 14.34 -5.66
C ALA A 103 -0.69 14.67 -4.50
N ASP A 104 -1.24 13.66 -3.83
CA ASP A 104 -2.11 13.84 -2.66
C ASP A 104 -1.37 14.52 -1.50
N ALA A 105 -0.16 14.07 -1.17
CA ALA A 105 0.64 14.65 -0.10
C ALA A 105 1.03 16.10 -0.39
N THR A 106 1.34 16.47 -1.64
CA THR A 106 1.72 17.84 -1.98
C THR A 106 0.60 18.86 -1.78
N GLY A 107 -0.66 18.43 -1.86
CA GLY A 107 -1.83 19.27 -1.56
C GLY A 107 -2.10 19.46 -0.07
N ARG A 108 -1.26 18.89 0.81
CA ARG A 108 -1.47 18.88 2.26
C ARG A 108 -0.34 19.63 2.98
N THR A 109 -0.67 20.15 4.15
CA THR A 109 0.32 20.59 5.15
C THR A 109 0.60 19.43 6.10
N PHE A 110 1.85 19.28 6.52
CA PHE A 110 2.28 18.27 7.48
C PHE A 110 3.63 18.65 8.07
N ASP A 111 3.86 18.29 9.32
CA ASP A 111 5.08 18.60 10.07
C ASP A 111 6.03 17.41 10.20
N VAL A 112 5.56 16.21 9.85
CA VAL A 112 6.33 14.95 9.89
C VAL A 112 5.87 14.03 8.77
N VAL A 113 6.82 13.37 8.12
CA VAL A 113 6.54 12.26 7.20
C VAL A 113 6.83 10.95 7.91
N HIS A 114 5.84 10.06 7.97
CA HIS A 114 6.03 8.72 8.52
C HIS A 114 5.91 7.68 7.40
N ALA A 115 7.02 7.06 7.01
CA ALA A 115 7.12 6.02 5.98
C ALA A 115 7.12 4.61 6.60
N HIS A 116 6.20 3.75 6.16
CA HIS A 116 6.09 2.37 6.61
C HIS A 116 6.64 1.42 5.54
N ASP A 117 7.56 0.55 5.90
CA ASP A 117 8.24 -0.39 5.02
C ASP A 117 9.08 0.29 3.91
N PHE A 118 10.05 -0.43 3.36
CA PHE A 118 11.02 0.14 2.43
C PHE A 118 10.40 0.63 1.12
N ASN A 119 9.27 0.03 0.72
CA ASN A 119 8.53 0.42 -0.47
C ASN A 119 7.93 1.83 -0.42
N THR A 120 7.79 2.44 0.75
CA THR A 120 7.33 3.84 0.92
C THR A 120 8.48 4.81 1.19
N LEU A 121 9.63 4.30 1.65
CA LEU A 121 10.77 5.10 2.11
C LEU A 121 11.25 6.12 1.08
N ALA A 122 11.42 5.72 -0.19
CA ALA A 122 11.88 6.62 -1.24
C ALA A 122 10.95 7.83 -1.47
N LEU A 123 9.63 7.62 -1.37
CA LEU A 123 8.67 8.72 -1.43
C LEU A 123 8.70 9.56 -0.15
N GLY A 124 8.80 8.90 1.01
CA GLY A 124 8.84 9.58 2.29
C GLY A 124 10.03 10.51 2.42
N ASP A 125 11.23 10.03 2.07
CA ASP A 125 12.47 10.79 2.03
C ASP A 125 12.39 11.99 1.08
N ARG A 126 11.82 11.79 -0.11
CA ARG A 126 11.57 12.89 -1.05
C ARG A 126 10.67 13.97 -0.44
N LEU A 127 9.51 13.59 0.11
CA LEU A 127 8.56 14.55 0.71
C LEU A 127 9.16 15.27 1.91
N ALA A 128 9.88 14.55 2.76
CA ALA A 128 10.54 15.10 3.93
C ALA A 128 11.58 16.17 3.55
N ARG A 129 12.43 15.87 2.55
CA ARG A 129 13.43 16.83 2.04
C ARG A 129 12.80 18.04 1.37
N GLU A 130 11.81 17.84 0.50
CA GLU A 130 11.14 18.94 -0.21
C GLU A 130 10.38 19.88 0.73
N ARG A 131 9.89 19.37 1.87
CA ARG A 131 9.18 20.17 2.88
C ARG A 131 10.04 20.63 4.05
N GLY A 132 11.27 20.14 4.16
CA GLY A 132 12.15 20.45 5.28
C GLY A 132 11.63 19.91 6.63
N VAL A 133 10.95 18.77 6.62
CA VAL A 133 10.35 18.16 7.81
C VAL A 133 11.01 16.83 8.17
N PRO A 134 10.96 16.39 9.44
CA PRO A 134 11.48 15.09 9.84
C PRO A 134 10.82 13.92 9.11
N LEU A 135 11.64 12.90 8.82
CA LEU A 135 11.21 11.59 8.34
C LEU A 135 11.30 10.57 9.48
N VAL A 136 10.19 9.92 9.79
CA VAL A 136 10.14 8.70 10.61
C VAL A 136 10.05 7.52 9.65
N TYR A 137 10.93 6.53 9.83
CA TYR A 137 10.92 5.29 9.07
C TYR A 137 10.59 4.12 9.99
N ASP A 138 9.47 3.45 9.73
CA ASP A 138 9.05 2.26 10.45
C ASP A 138 9.23 1.00 9.58
N SER A 139 10.15 0.15 10.01
CA SER A 139 10.63 -0.99 9.23
C SER A 139 10.02 -2.30 9.73
N HIS A 140 8.81 -2.63 9.26
CA HIS A 140 8.16 -3.90 9.62
C HIS A 140 8.66 -5.09 8.82
N GLU A 141 9.55 -4.84 7.88
CA GLU A 141 10.26 -5.83 7.08
C GLU A 141 11.60 -6.25 7.69
N LEU A 142 12.08 -5.57 8.73
CA LEU A 142 13.32 -5.94 9.40
C LEU A 142 13.09 -7.09 10.39
N TRP A 143 13.40 -8.30 9.94
CA TRP A 143 13.37 -9.52 10.76
C TRP A 143 14.79 -10.09 10.86
N PHE A 144 15.46 -9.84 11.99
CA PHE A 144 16.80 -10.39 12.23
C PHE A 144 16.78 -11.92 12.21
N GLY A 145 17.80 -12.54 11.60
CA GLY A 145 17.96 -13.99 11.56
C GLY A 145 17.04 -14.74 10.59
N ARG A 146 16.17 -14.04 9.85
CA ARG A 146 15.35 -14.65 8.80
C ARG A 146 16.05 -14.49 7.44
N PRO A 147 16.30 -15.57 6.68
CA PRO A 147 16.83 -15.43 5.34
C PRO A 147 15.84 -14.66 4.46
N VAL A 148 16.36 -13.72 3.67
CA VAL A 148 15.57 -13.00 2.66
C VAL A 148 15.25 -13.99 1.53
N VAL A 149 14.09 -14.63 1.61
CA VAL A 149 13.62 -15.54 0.55
C VAL A 149 12.87 -14.72 -0.50
N GLY A 150 13.64 -14.21 -1.46
CA GLY A 150 13.09 -13.59 -2.67
C GLY A 150 12.64 -14.64 -3.70
N ARG A 151 11.71 -14.25 -4.57
CA ARG A 151 11.50 -15.02 -5.80
C ARG A 151 12.63 -14.66 -6.77
N PRO A 152 13.26 -15.63 -7.48
CA PRO A 152 14.28 -15.31 -8.47
C PRO A 152 13.75 -14.29 -9.48
N THR A 153 14.52 -13.23 -9.74
CA THR A 153 14.17 -12.20 -10.73
C THR A 153 15.27 -12.08 -11.77
N PRO A 154 15.57 -13.14 -12.55
CA PRO A 154 16.78 -13.23 -13.37
C PRO A 154 16.95 -12.05 -14.36
N LEU A 155 15.86 -11.49 -14.88
CA LEU A 155 15.92 -10.31 -15.75
C LEU A 155 16.28 -9.00 -15.02
N ARG A 156 15.93 -8.88 -13.75
CA ARG A 156 16.27 -7.72 -12.91
C ARG A 156 17.65 -7.87 -12.29
N ASP A 157 18.01 -9.10 -11.92
CA ASP A 157 19.29 -9.42 -11.27
C ASP A 157 20.46 -9.36 -12.27
N ALA A 158 20.17 -9.42 -13.58
CA ALA A 158 21.14 -9.28 -14.66
C ALA A 158 21.36 -7.83 -15.15
N ARG A 159 20.69 -6.83 -14.55
CA ARG A 159 20.83 -5.40 -14.85
C ARG A 159 21.57 -4.70 -13.71
#